data_AF-A0A453K403-F1
#
_entry.id   AF-A0A453K403-F1
#
_cell.length_a   1.000
_cell.length_b   1.000
_cell.length_c   1.000
_cell.angle_alpha   90.00
_cell.angle_beta   90.00
_cell.angle_gamma   90.00
#
_symmetry.space_group_name_H-M   'P 1'
#
loop_
_entity.id
_entity.type
_entity.pdbx_description
1 polymer ?
#
loop_
_entity_poly.entity_id
_entity_poly.type
_entity_poly.pdbx_seq_one_letter_code
_entity_poly.pdbx_strand_id
1 'polypeptide(L)'
;MPSPNDPPAALPLTLDLEDFKGDFSFDALFGSLVDELLPEFHGDDAAGVPPPPPPLLGAAPPVFPAVDELLGLFKHSCKELVDLRRQIDKRLQNLKKEVATQDAKHRKTLGELEKGVDGLFDSFARLDSRISSVGQTAAKIGDHLQSAESQRETASQTIDLIKYLMEFNSTPGDLMELSPLFSDDSRVAEAASIAQKLRSFAEEDVGRHGVTSAVGSANASRGLEVAVANLQEYCNELENRLLSRFDTASQRRELSTMAECAKILSQFNRGTSAMQHYVATRPMFIDVEIMNTDIQVVLGDDGPQADSSSIAEGLSILYKEIADTVRKEATTIMAVFPSPNEVMSILVQRVLEQRVTAILDKLLIRPSLASLPPVEEGGLLHYLRVLSVAYDKTEELAKELQSIGCGDLDIEGLTESIYVSHKDEYTEFEHASLRQLYQSKMAELRAEAKQQSESTGSIGRAKGASLNTSPQQLISVTVVTEFVRWNEEAISRCTLLFSQPTTVAANVRSIFACLLDQVSKEPWASNNICQSSKYDASLMTMLFCYIGQPIFNCWA
;
A
#
# COMPACT_ATOMS: atom_id res chain seq x y z
N MET A 1 20.66 51.76 38.99
CA MET A 1 21.25 53.12 39.00
C MET A 1 21.12 53.65 40.42
N PRO A 2 22.23 54.09 41.05
CA PRO A 2 22.93 55.30 40.62
C PRO A 2 24.48 55.19 40.53
N SER A 3 25.07 56.07 39.70
CA SER A 3 26.44 56.64 39.82
C SER A 3 26.30 58.06 40.43
N PRO A 4 27.34 58.93 40.60
CA PRO A 4 28.81 58.82 40.41
C PRO A 4 29.69 59.52 41.52
N ASN A 5 31.03 59.37 41.44
CA ASN A 5 32.15 60.31 41.72
C ASN A 5 32.07 61.25 42.97
N ASP A 6 33.03 61.36 43.92
CA ASP A 6 34.50 61.30 43.91
C ASP A 6 35.07 61.22 45.38
N PRO A 7 36.40 61.04 45.62
CA PRO A 7 36.96 60.16 46.67
C PRO A 7 37.49 60.87 47.94
N PRO A 8 37.90 60.09 48.97
CA PRO A 8 39.07 60.48 49.75
C PRO A 8 40.07 59.33 49.96
N ALA A 9 41.29 59.58 49.51
CA ALA A 9 42.58 59.16 50.06
C ALA A 9 42.76 57.68 50.49
N ALA A 10 43.46 56.92 49.63
CA ALA A 10 44.25 55.76 50.05
C ALA A 10 45.27 56.22 51.11
N LEU A 11 45.37 55.62 52.30
CA LEU A 11 45.98 54.32 52.65
C LEU A 11 45.95 54.19 54.20
N PRO A 12 46.29 53.04 54.83
CA PRO A 12 46.32 51.66 54.33
C PRO A 12 45.46 50.71 55.21
N LEU A 13 45.17 49.50 54.71
CA LEU A 13 44.45 48.39 55.36
C LEU A 13 42.91 48.48 55.38
N THR A 14 42.31 48.30 54.20
CA THR A 14 40.95 47.79 54.06
C THR A 14 40.95 46.30 54.37
N LEU A 15 40.44 45.92 55.55
CA LEU A 15 40.17 44.51 55.88
C LEU A 15 38.89 44.08 55.15
N ASP A 16 38.97 43.05 54.32
CA ASP A 16 37.83 42.57 53.53
C ASP A 16 37.05 41.49 54.31
N LEU A 17 35.74 41.40 54.10
CA LEU A 17 34.85 40.44 54.77
C LEU A 17 35.18 38.98 54.40
N GLU A 18 35.86 38.78 53.27
CA GLU A 18 36.38 37.49 52.82
C GLU A 18 37.55 37.00 53.69
N ASP A 19 38.34 37.90 54.29
CA ASP A 19 39.48 37.54 55.17
C ASP A 19 39.05 36.82 56.46
N PHE A 20 37.76 36.90 56.78
CA PHE A 20 37.14 36.27 57.96
C PHE A 20 36.39 34.96 57.64
N LYS A 21 36.48 34.45 56.40
CA LYS A 21 35.90 33.15 56.02
C LYS A 21 36.97 32.06 55.96
N GLY A 22 36.76 30.96 56.70
CA GLY A 22 37.68 29.82 56.79
C GLY A 22 38.19 29.61 58.23
N ASP A 23 39.33 28.93 58.39
CA ASP A 23 40.00 28.72 59.68
C ASP A 23 40.68 30.02 60.17
N PHE A 24 39.86 31.03 60.49
CA PHE A 24 40.33 32.33 60.95
C PHE A 24 40.96 32.22 62.35
N SER A 25 42.25 32.53 62.45
CA SER A 25 42.98 32.63 63.71
C SER A 25 43.33 34.09 63.99
N PHE A 26 42.78 34.61 65.09
CA PHE A 26 43.08 35.95 65.57
C PHE A 26 44.58 36.12 65.88
N ASP A 27 45.24 35.08 66.39
CA ASP A 27 46.67 35.12 66.72
C ASP A 27 47.55 35.27 65.48
N ALA A 28 47.13 34.73 64.33
CA ALA A 28 47.87 34.85 63.06
C ALA A 28 47.74 36.25 62.45
N LEU A 29 46.53 36.83 62.48
CA LEU A 29 46.29 38.20 62.02
C LEU A 29 46.97 39.22 62.94
N PHE A 30 46.91 39.00 64.25
CA PHE A 30 47.57 39.86 65.22
C PHE A 30 49.09 39.74 65.13
N GLY A 31 49.63 38.53 64.94
CA GLY A 31 51.05 38.28 64.70
C GLY A 31 51.58 39.02 63.47
N SER A 32 50.89 38.93 62.32
CA SER A 32 51.34 39.65 61.12
C SER A 32 51.27 41.17 61.29
N LEU A 33 50.25 41.68 61.99
CA LEU A 33 50.08 43.11 62.26
C LEU A 33 51.12 43.65 63.25
N VAL A 34 51.55 42.81 64.19
CA VAL A 34 52.56 43.15 65.21
C VAL A 34 53.98 43.02 64.67
N ASP A 35 54.29 41.99 63.88
CA ASP A 35 55.60 41.80 63.26
C ASP A 35 55.90 42.84 62.17
N GLU A 36 54.87 43.42 61.54
CA GLU A 36 55.02 44.53 60.59
C GLU A 36 55.25 45.90 61.29
N LEU A 37 55.00 45.99 62.59
CA LEU A 37 55.13 47.23 63.38
C LEU A 37 56.18 47.18 64.51
N LEU A 38 56.76 46.02 64.82
CA LEU A 38 57.79 45.86 65.85
C LEU A 38 58.89 44.86 65.43
N PRO A 39 60.19 45.25 65.43
CA PRO A 39 61.30 44.34 65.12
C PRO A 39 61.46 43.21 66.16
N GLU A 40 61.59 41.97 65.68
CA GLU A 40 61.82 40.75 66.47
C GLU A 40 63.03 40.86 67.42
N PHE A 41 62.81 40.50 68.70
CA PHE A 41 63.86 40.44 69.72
C PHE A 41 64.60 39.09 69.63
N HIS A 42 65.82 39.08 69.07
CA HIS A 42 66.72 37.92 69.10
C HIS A 42 67.32 37.74 70.49
N GLY A 43 66.78 36.78 71.26
CA GLY A 43 67.38 36.30 72.51
C GLY A 43 68.14 34.99 72.28
N ASP A 44 69.43 35.09 71.97
CA ASP A 44 70.33 33.92 71.91
C ASP A 44 71.00 33.75 73.29
N ASP A 45 70.65 32.65 73.97
CA ASP A 45 71.20 32.23 75.25
C ASP A 45 72.61 31.64 75.07
N ALA A 46 73.65 32.36 75.52
CA ALA A 46 74.91 31.75 75.96
C ALA A 46 75.58 32.60 77.05
N ALA A 47 75.74 32.00 78.22
CA ALA A 47 76.10 32.63 79.49
C ALA A 47 77.50 33.28 79.54
N GLY A 48 77.58 34.44 80.24
CA GLY A 48 78.83 35.04 80.70
C GLY A 48 78.64 36.36 81.51
N VAL A 49 78.41 36.23 82.83
CA VAL A 49 78.63 37.12 84.01
C VAL A 49 78.76 38.67 83.85
N PRO A 50 78.19 39.52 84.76
CA PRO A 50 77.86 40.94 84.49
C PRO A 50 78.80 42.02 85.11
N PRO A 51 78.64 43.31 84.72
CA PRO A 51 78.91 44.47 85.60
C PRO A 51 77.81 45.60 85.60
N PRO A 52 77.89 46.66 86.47
CA PRO A 52 76.74 47.41 87.05
C PRO A 52 76.44 48.82 86.45
N PRO A 53 75.39 49.58 86.90
CA PRO A 53 74.86 50.76 86.18
C PRO A 53 75.16 52.14 86.84
N PRO A 54 75.04 53.26 86.08
CA PRO A 54 74.82 54.61 86.65
C PRO A 54 73.67 55.44 85.99
N PRO A 55 73.28 56.63 86.55
CA PRO A 55 71.87 56.99 86.77
C PRO A 55 71.31 58.27 86.11
N LEU A 56 69.97 58.40 86.26
CA LEU A 56 68.97 59.47 86.02
C LEU A 56 69.39 60.96 86.09
N LEU A 57 68.89 61.77 85.14
CA LEU A 57 68.58 63.23 85.20
C LEU A 57 67.50 63.49 84.11
N GLY A 58 66.47 64.33 84.19
CA GLY A 58 66.14 65.50 85.00
C GLY A 58 65.36 66.46 84.07
N ALA A 59 64.12 66.83 84.43
CA ALA A 59 63.15 67.54 83.58
C ALA A 59 63.44 69.05 83.39
N ALA A 60 63.01 69.63 82.26
CA ALA A 60 62.82 71.07 82.04
C ALA A 60 61.57 71.33 81.15
N PRO A 61 60.84 72.46 81.34
CA PRO A 61 59.42 72.63 80.95
C PRO A 61 59.19 73.19 79.53
N PRO A 62 57.94 73.16 79.02
CA PRO A 62 57.67 73.10 77.58
C PRO A 62 57.46 74.47 76.94
N VAL A 63 57.96 74.59 75.71
CA VAL A 63 57.67 75.68 74.77
C VAL A 63 56.76 75.07 73.72
N PHE A 64 55.43 75.24 73.83
CA PHE A 64 54.46 75.25 72.72
C PHE A 64 53.02 75.29 73.30
N PRO A 65 52.39 76.48 73.41
CA PRO A 65 51.04 76.63 73.97
C PRO A 65 49.95 75.81 73.23
N ALA A 66 50.20 75.47 71.95
CA ALA A 66 49.31 74.63 71.14
C ALA A 66 49.27 73.15 71.59
N VAL A 67 50.23 72.70 72.41
CA VAL A 67 50.28 71.31 72.91
C VAL A 67 49.16 71.05 73.92
N ASP A 68 48.84 72.01 74.79
CA ASP A 68 47.76 71.84 75.78
C ASP A 68 46.38 71.83 75.12
N GLU A 69 46.19 72.61 74.06
CA GLU A 69 44.95 72.65 73.28
C GLU A 69 44.77 71.37 72.44
N LEU A 70 45.84 70.87 71.80
CA LEU A 70 45.85 69.59 71.09
C LEU A 70 45.65 68.40 72.06
N LEU A 71 46.29 68.43 73.24
CA LEU A 71 46.11 67.42 74.29
C LEU A 71 44.68 67.44 74.84
N GLY A 72 44.08 68.62 74.96
CA GLY A 72 42.65 68.79 75.28
C GLY A 72 41.75 68.14 74.24
N LEU A 73 42.05 68.36 72.95
CA LEU A 73 41.34 67.73 71.83
C LEU A 73 41.49 66.20 71.84
N PHE A 74 42.71 65.68 72.00
CA PHE A 74 42.96 64.23 72.11
C PHE A 74 42.25 63.61 73.31
N LYS A 75 42.27 64.25 74.48
CA LYS A 75 41.53 63.77 75.66
C LYS A 75 40.02 63.78 75.43
N HIS A 76 39.50 64.78 74.72
CA HIS A 76 38.09 64.84 74.34
C HIS A 76 37.74 63.72 73.37
N SER A 77 38.51 63.54 72.29
CA SER A 77 38.30 62.47 71.31
C SER A 77 38.46 61.07 71.91
N CYS A 78 39.40 60.84 72.84
CA CYS A 78 39.52 59.59 73.57
C CYS A 78 38.30 59.32 74.44
N LYS A 79 37.74 60.35 75.08
CA LYS A 79 36.53 60.22 75.90
C LYS A 79 35.31 59.91 75.02
N GLU A 80 35.16 60.61 73.90
CA GLU A 80 34.12 60.31 72.91
C GLU A 80 34.25 58.88 72.38
N LEU A 81 35.47 58.40 72.11
CA LEU A 81 35.71 57.03 71.66
C LEU A 81 35.32 56.00 72.72
N VAL A 82 35.62 56.24 74.00
CA VAL A 82 35.21 55.35 75.11
C VAL A 82 33.70 55.35 75.28
N ASP A 83 33.05 56.50 75.16
CA ASP A 83 31.59 56.62 75.25
C ASP A 83 30.90 55.94 74.05
N LEU A 84 31.45 56.09 72.84
CA LEU A 84 31.02 55.36 71.64
C LEU A 84 31.19 53.85 71.82
N ARG A 85 32.35 53.40 72.32
CA ARG A 85 32.60 51.98 72.63
C ARG A 85 31.55 51.45 73.61
N ARG A 86 31.27 52.18 74.69
CA ARG A 86 30.25 51.78 75.68
C ARG A 86 28.85 51.75 75.07
N GLN A 87 28.54 52.68 74.17
CA GLN A 87 27.28 52.70 73.43
C GLN A 87 27.16 51.50 72.49
N ILE A 88 28.24 51.14 71.79
CA ILE A 88 28.33 49.96 70.93
C ILE A 88 28.17 48.69 71.77
N ASP A 89 28.87 48.55 72.89
CA ASP A 89 28.77 47.38 73.77
C ASP A 89 27.35 47.20 74.31
N LYS A 90 26.68 48.30 74.70
CA LYS A 90 25.27 48.26 75.13
C LYS A 90 24.34 47.85 73.99
N ARG A 91 24.56 48.37 72.77
CA ARG A 91 23.81 47.96 71.58
C ARG A 91 24.02 46.48 71.28
N LEU A 92 25.27 46.00 71.34
CA LEU A 92 25.65 44.62 71.12
C LEU A 92 24.96 43.67 72.12
N GLN A 93 24.98 44.00 73.41
CA GLN A 93 24.32 43.20 74.44
C GLN A 93 22.80 43.16 74.26
N ASN A 94 22.18 44.29 73.92
CA ASN A 94 20.74 44.34 73.63
C ASN A 94 20.40 43.50 72.41
N LEU A 95 21.19 43.61 71.32
CA LEU A 95 20.99 42.82 70.11
C LEU A 95 21.15 41.33 70.38
N LYS A 96 22.18 40.93 71.15
CA LYS A 96 22.41 39.53 71.56
C LYS A 96 21.24 38.98 72.37
N LYS A 97 20.69 39.79 73.29
CA LYS A 97 19.51 39.38 74.07
C LYS A 97 18.29 39.22 73.17
N GLU A 98 18.03 40.20 72.30
CA GLU A 98 16.90 40.16 71.37
C GLU A 98 16.98 38.93 70.46
N VAL A 99 18.15 38.66 69.85
CA VAL A 99 18.40 37.47 69.03
C VAL A 99 18.13 36.20 69.82
N ALA A 100 18.61 36.07 71.06
CA ALA A 100 18.34 34.88 71.86
C ALA A 100 16.84 34.67 72.15
N THR A 101 16.09 35.75 72.41
CA THR A 101 14.62 35.67 72.55
C THR A 101 13.92 35.31 71.24
N GLN A 102 14.34 35.90 70.12
CA GLN A 102 13.76 35.58 68.81
C GLN A 102 14.09 34.14 68.40
N ASP A 103 15.30 33.66 68.63
CA ASP A 103 15.70 32.26 68.37
C ASP A 103 14.88 31.28 69.22
N ALA A 104 14.69 31.58 70.51
CA ALA A 104 13.87 30.74 71.38
C ALA A 104 12.41 30.70 70.92
N LYS A 105 11.86 31.85 70.52
CA LYS A 105 10.50 31.95 69.97
C LYS A 105 10.38 31.19 68.65
N HIS A 106 11.34 31.37 67.75
CA HIS A 106 11.37 30.72 66.44
C HIS A 106 11.49 29.20 66.57
N ARG A 107 12.36 28.70 67.45
CA ARG A 107 12.50 27.27 67.74
C ARG A 107 11.21 26.66 68.28
N LYS A 108 10.48 27.39 69.14
CA LYS A 108 9.19 26.94 69.63
C LYS A 108 8.15 26.85 68.51
N THR A 109 8.05 27.90 67.68
CA THR A 109 7.13 27.89 66.54
C THR A 109 7.47 26.80 65.53
N LEU A 110 8.76 26.53 65.31
CA LEU A 110 9.20 25.46 64.42
C LEU A 110 8.77 24.09 64.96
N GLY A 111 8.96 23.82 66.25
CA GLY A 111 8.53 22.55 66.85
C GLY A 111 7.00 22.37 66.90
N GLU A 112 6.23 23.46 67.02
CA GLU A 112 4.77 23.41 66.87
C GLU A 112 4.34 23.14 65.42
N LEU A 113 5.05 23.75 64.46
CA LEU A 113 4.81 23.55 63.04
C LEU A 113 5.17 22.12 62.59
N GLU A 114 6.31 21.58 63.02
CA GLU A 114 6.73 20.20 62.75
C GLU A 114 5.68 19.20 63.24
N LYS A 115 5.21 19.34 64.48
CA LYS A 115 4.11 18.51 65.01
C LYS A 115 2.82 18.65 64.22
N GLY A 116 2.50 19.86 63.75
CA GLY A 116 1.35 20.12 62.89
C GLY A 116 1.47 19.44 61.53
N VAL A 117 2.67 19.46 60.93
CA VAL A 117 2.98 18.80 59.66
C VAL A 117 2.93 17.29 59.81
N ASP A 118 3.49 16.72 60.87
CA ASP A 118 3.40 15.28 61.16
C ASP A 118 1.94 14.82 61.30
N GLY A 119 1.13 15.56 62.06
CA GLY A 119 -0.30 15.28 62.19
C GLY A 119 -1.08 15.41 60.87
N LEU A 120 -0.65 16.31 59.99
CA LEU A 120 -1.20 16.46 58.64
C LEU A 120 -0.84 15.26 57.75
N PHE A 121 0.41 14.76 57.82
CA PHE A 121 0.83 13.55 57.11
C PHE A 121 0.04 12.32 57.55
N ASP A 122 -0.15 12.13 58.85
CA ASP A 122 -0.97 11.04 59.39
C ASP A 122 -2.42 11.12 58.89
N SER A 123 -2.97 12.34 58.82
CA SER A 123 -4.32 12.58 58.30
C SER A 123 -4.41 12.27 56.81
N PHE A 124 -3.39 12.64 56.02
CA PHE A 124 -3.31 12.31 54.60
C PHE A 124 -3.16 10.81 54.36
N ALA A 125 -2.32 10.11 55.12
CA ALA A 125 -2.18 8.66 55.00
C ALA A 125 -3.50 7.93 55.28
N ARG A 126 -4.26 8.38 56.29
CA ARG A 126 -5.61 7.86 56.58
C ARG A 126 -6.60 8.18 55.48
N LEU A 127 -6.54 9.40 54.94
CA LEU A 127 -7.41 9.80 53.84
C LEU A 127 -7.13 8.97 52.58
N ASP A 128 -5.85 8.78 52.23
CA ASP A 128 -5.43 8.00 51.08
C ASP A 128 -5.85 6.53 51.19
N SER A 129 -5.68 5.93 52.38
CA SER A 129 -6.20 4.58 52.66
C SER A 129 -7.72 4.48 52.47
N ARG A 130 -8.48 5.48 52.94
CA ARG A 130 -9.94 5.53 52.73
C ARG A 130 -10.31 5.74 51.26
N ILE A 131 -9.62 6.64 50.56
CA ILE A 131 -9.84 6.90 49.13
C ILE A 131 -9.57 5.62 48.34
N SER A 132 -8.49 4.91 48.64
CA SER A 132 -8.14 3.64 47.99
C SER A 132 -9.21 2.57 48.23
N SER A 133 -9.67 2.40 49.47
CA SER A 133 -10.75 1.44 49.81
C SER A 133 -12.08 1.79 49.14
N VAL A 134 -12.47 3.06 49.15
CA VAL A 134 -13.68 3.54 48.46
C VAL A 134 -13.52 3.39 46.95
N GLY A 135 -12.34 3.69 46.39
CA GLY A 135 -12.04 3.53 44.97
C GLY A 135 -12.15 2.08 44.50
N GLN A 136 -11.61 1.13 45.26
CA GLN A 136 -11.75 -0.31 44.97
C GLN A 136 -13.21 -0.77 45.07
N THR A 137 -13.96 -0.26 46.04
CA THR A 137 -15.39 -0.60 46.20
C THR A 137 -16.22 -0.02 45.06
N ALA A 138 -15.96 1.24 44.68
CA ALA A 138 -16.60 1.90 43.55
C ALA A 138 -16.30 1.19 42.23
N ALA A 139 -15.06 0.73 42.01
CA ALA A 139 -14.68 -0.05 40.84
C ALA A 139 -15.49 -1.35 40.74
N LYS A 140 -15.56 -2.14 41.83
CA LYS A 140 -16.36 -3.37 41.86
C LYS A 140 -17.85 -3.12 41.60
N ILE A 141 -18.42 -2.06 42.18
CA ILE A 141 -19.82 -1.68 41.93
C ILE A 141 -20.00 -1.28 40.46
N GLY A 142 -19.04 -0.54 39.89
CA GLY A 142 -19.01 -0.19 38.48
C GLY A 142 -19.02 -1.41 37.57
N ASP A 143 -18.17 -2.40 37.84
CA ASP A 143 -18.09 -3.65 37.07
C ASP A 143 -19.41 -4.44 37.14
N HIS A 144 -20.01 -4.54 38.33
CA HIS A 144 -21.30 -5.20 38.50
C HIS A 144 -22.43 -4.48 37.78
N LEU A 145 -22.46 -3.14 37.81
CA LEU A 145 -23.44 -2.35 37.09
C LEU A 145 -23.27 -2.49 35.58
N GLN A 146 -22.04 -2.46 35.08
CA GLN A 146 -21.76 -2.64 33.65
C GLN A 146 -22.17 -4.04 33.17
N SER A 147 -21.88 -5.08 33.96
CA SER A 147 -22.31 -6.44 33.65
C SER A 147 -23.83 -6.59 33.68
N ALA A 148 -24.50 -6.01 34.68
CA ALA A 148 -25.95 -6.06 34.79
C ALA A 148 -26.62 -5.29 33.64
N GLU A 149 -26.07 -4.14 33.25
CA GLU A 149 -26.57 -3.35 32.14
C GLU A 149 -26.39 -4.07 30.80
N SER A 150 -25.23 -4.70 30.58
CA SER A 150 -24.99 -5.52 29.38
C SER A 150 -25.96 -6.71 29.30
N GLN A 151 -26.25 -7.37 30.42
CA GLN A 151 -27.26 -8.43 30.48
C GLN A 151 -28.67 -7.90 30.22
N ARG A 152 -29.02 -6.74 30.79
CA ARG A 152 -30.32 -6.08 30.57
C ARG A 152 -30.52 -5.70 29.10
N GLU A 153 -29.50 -5.15 28.46
CA GLU A 153 -29.52 -4.79 27.03
C GLU A 153 -29.69 -6.04 26.16
N THR A 154 -28.91 -7.10 26.43
CA THR A 154 -29.02 -8.38 25.74
C THR A 154 -30.42 -8.99 25.89
N ALA A 155 -30.97 -8.97 27.11
CA ALA A 155 -32.32 -9.46 27.38
C ALA A 155 -33.38 -8.65 26.64
N SER A 156 -33.26 -7.32 26.61
CA SER A 156 -34.18 -6.44 25.88
C SER A 156 -34.16 -6.75 24.38
N GLN A 157 -32.98 -6.83 23.77
CA GLN A 157 -32.83 -7.16 22.35
C GLN A 157 -33.42 -8.54 22.02
N THR A 158 -33.22 -9.52 22.91
CA THR A 158 -33.77 -10.88 22.75
C THR A 158 -35.29 -10.88 22.83
N ILE A 159 -35.88 -10.12 23.77
CA ILE A 159 -37.33 -9.98 23.89
C ILE A 159 -37.92 -9.39 22.60
N ASP A 160 -37.31 -8.35 22.04
CA ASP A 160 -37.80 -7.74 20.80
C ASP A 160 -37.66 -8.69 19.62
N LEU A 161 -36.57 -9.45 19.55
CA LEU A 161 -36.38 -10.46 18.53
C LEU A 161 -37.42 -11.58 18.62
N ILE A 162 -37.75 -12.05 19.82
CA ILE A 162 -38.82 -13.05 20.03
C ILE A 162 -40.16 -12.48 19.59
N LYS A 163 -40.47 -11.21 19.89
CA LYS A 163 -41.72 -10.58 19.43
C LYS A 163 -41.81 -10.58 17.91
N TYR A 164 -40.76 -10.12 17.22
CA TYR A 164 -40.74 -10.13 15.75
C TYR A 164 -40.82 -11.55 15.19
N LEU A 165 -40.12 -12.50 15.80
CA LEU A 165 -40.19 -13.91 15.39
C LEU A 165 -41.61 -14.47 15.50
N MET A 166 -42.32 -14.16 16.59
CA MET A 166 -43.73 -14.52 16.78
C MET A 166 -44.64 -13.86 15.75
N GLU A 167 -44.37 -12.60 15.38
CA GLU A 167 -45.08 -11.87 14.33
C GLU A 167 -44.93 -12.60 12.97
N PHE A 168 -43.70 -12.93 12.58
CA PHE A 168 -43.43 -13.73 11.37
C PHE A 168 -44.02 -15.14 11.43
N ASN A 169 -44.28 -15.69 12.62
CA ASN A 169 -44.85 -17.02 12.81
C ASN A 169 -46.39 -17.04 12.92
N SER A 170 -47.06 -15.89 12.89
CA SER A 170 -48.49 -15.80 13.22
C SER A 170 -49.38 -16.35 12.12
N THR A 171 -49.19 -15.90 10.87
CA THR A 171 -50.02 -16.30 9.73
C THR A 171 -49.15 -16.61 8.50
N PRO A 172 -49.30 -17.78 7.85
CA PRO A 172 -48.53 -18.09 6.63
C PRO A 172 -48.84 -17.13 5.48
N GLY A 173 -47.82 -16.53 4.89
CA GLY A 173 -47.92 -15.70 3.68
C GLY A 173 -48.57 -14.32 3.85
N ASP A 174 -48.87 -13.88 5.08
CA ASP A 174 -49.39 -12.54 5.34
C ASP A 174 -48.31 -11.63 5.93
N LEU A 175 -47.61 -10.90 5.05
CA LEU A 175 -46.58 -9.92 5.44
C LEU A 175 -47.17 -8.54 5.79
N MET A 176 -48.49 -8.33 5.64
CA MET A 176 -49.13 -7.03 5.85
C MET A 176 -49.42 -6.73 7.33
N GLU A 177 -49.45 -7.75 8.18
CA GLU A 177 -49.63 -7.60 9.63
C GLU A 177 -48.32 -7.36 10.40
N LEU A 178 -47.18 -7.32 9.70
CA LEU A 178 -45.88 -7.08 10.30
C LEU A 178 -45.76 -5.65 10.84
N SER A 179 -44.87 -5.48 11.82
CA SER A 179 -44.60 -4.20 12.45
C SER A 179 -44.18 -3.17 11.40
N PRO A 180 -44.55 -1.88 11.55
CA PRO A 180 -44.26 -0.82 10.57
C PRO A 180 -42.78 -0.69 10.20
N LEU A 181 -41.89 -1.16 11.09
CA LEU A 181 -40.45 -1.32 10.83
C LEU A 181 -40.17 -2.05 9.52
N PHE A 182 -40.91 -3.12 9.20
CA PHE A 182 -40.64 -3.97 8.04
C PHE A 182 -41.18 -3.38 6.73
N SER A 183 -42.14 -2.45 6.82
CA SER A 183 -42.75 -1.76 5.68
C SER A 183 -42.08 -0.40 5.37
N ASP A 184 -41.50 0.27 6.37
CA ASP A 184 -40.94 1.63 6.24
C ASP A 184 -39.60 1.67 5.47
N ASP A 185 -39.59 2.36 4.33
CA ASP A 185 -38.42 2.55 3.46
C ASP A 185 -37.27 3.31 4.15
N SER A 186 -37.57 4.14 5.15
CA SER A 186 -36.55 4.89 5.91
C SER A 186 -35.80 4.03 6.92
N ARG A 187 -36.37 2.88 7.31
CA ARG A 187 -35.82 1.96 8.32
C ARG A 187 -35.33 0.64 7.73
N VAL A 188 -35.16 0.57 6.42
CA VAL A 188 -34.75 -0.64 5.68
C VAL A 188 -33.47 -1.26 6.22
N ALA A 189 -32.49 -0.46 6.65
CA ALA A 189 -31.25 -0.98 7.25
C ALA A 189 -31.48 -1.71 8.59
N GLU A 190 -32.40 -1.19 9.40
CA GLU A 190 -32.77 -1.77 10.70
C GLU A 190 -33.60 -3.03 10.49
N ALA A 191 -34.61 -2.95 9.61
CA ALA A 191 -35.44 -4.08 9.22
C ALA A 191 -34.58 -5.23 8.66
N ALA A 192 -33.56 -4.90 7.85
CA ALA A 192 -32.64 -5.87 7.30
C ALA A 192 -31.81 -6.60 8.36
N SER A 193 -31.23 -5.83 9.28
CA SER A 193 -30.43 -6.37 10.39
C SER A 193 -31.26 -7.30 11.29
N ILE A 194 -32.51 -6.93 11.57
CA ILE A 194 -33.42 -7.75 12.37
C ILE A 194 -33.84 -9.00 11.60
N ALA A 195 -34.25 -8.88 10.33
CA ALA A 195 -34.64 -10.02 9.49
C ALA A 195 -33.50 -11.05 9.37
N GLN A 196 -32.26 -10.60 9.20
CA GLN A 196 -31.12 -11.51 9.14
C GLN A 196 -30.85 -12.22 10.47
N LYS A 197 -30.91 -11.49 11.61
CA LYS A 197 -30.79 -12.12 12.92
C LYS A 197 -31.87 -13.18 13.10
N LEU A 198 -33.14 -12.83 12.84
CA LEU A 198 -34.27 -13.75 12.92
C LEU A 198 -34.05 -15.00 12.06
N ARG A 199 -33.60 -14.83 10.82
CA ARG A 199 -33.29 -15.93 9.91
C ARG A 199 -32.19 -16.84 10.48
N SER A 200 -31.11 -16.29 11.03
CA SER A 200 -30.06 -17.10 11.65
C SER A 200 -30.56 -17.92 12.84
N PHE A 201 -31.41 -17.34 13.70
CA PHE A 201 -32.03 -18.08 14.81
C PHE A 201 -33.01 -19.15 14.35
N ALA A 202 -33.79 -18.85 13.30
CA ALA A 202 -34.78 -19.77 12.78
C ALA A 202 -34.15 -20.95 12.03
N GLU A 203 -33.01 -20.75 11.35
CA GLU A 203 -32.26 -21.79 10.65
C GLU A 203 -31.39 -22.64 11.60
N GLU A 204 -30.79 -22.05 12.64
CA GLU A 204 -29.88 -22.76 13.57
C GLU A 204 -30.59 -23.81 14.45
N ASP A 205 -31.86 -23.59 14.81
CA ASP A 205 -32.68 -24.54 15.59
C ASP A 205 -33.24 -25.70 14.74
N VAL A 206 -33.50 -25.44 13.45
CA VAL A 206 -34.02 -26.44 12.49
C VAL A 206 -32.90 -27.37 11.99
N GLY A 207 -31.66 -26.89 11.86
CA GLY A 207 -30.56 -27.63 11.21
C GLY A 207 -29.80 -28.65 12.07
N ARG A 208 -29.94 -28.67 13.40
CA ARG A 208 -29.07 -29.46 14.29
C ARG A 208 -29.64 -30.77 14.85
N HIS A 209 -30.90 -31.10 14.61
CA HIS A 209 -31.56 -32.26 15.26
C HIS A 209 -31.64 -33.54 14.41
N GLY A 210 -30.72 -33.71 13.44
CA GLY A 210 -30.66 -34.92 12.60
C GLY A 210 -30.08 -36.17 13.26
N VAL A 211 -29.40 -36.07 14.42
CA VAL A 211 -28.82 -37.25 15.09
C VAL A 211 -28.91 -37.12 16.61
N THR A 212 -29.69 -38.02 17.23
CA THR A 212 -29.83 -38.30 18.68
C THR A 212 -30.54 -37.25 19.54
N SER A 213 -31.87 -37.21 19.44
CA SER A 213 -32.71 -36.65 20.52
C SER A 213 -32.75 -37.59 21.72
N ALA A 214 -32.03 -37.23 22.77
CA ALA A 214 -32.32 -37.68 24.12
C ALA A 214 -33.64 -37.02 24.58
N VAL A 215 -34.49 -37.83 25.20
CA VAL A 215 -35.83 -37.51 25.68
C VAL A 215 -35.82 -36.28 26.59
N GLY A 216 -36.51 -35.20 26.21
CA GLY A 216 -36.83 -34.11 27.14
C GLY A 216 -37.08 -32.70 26.57
N SER A 217 -36.67 -32.38 25.34
CA SER A 217 -36.96 -31.05 24.76
C SER A 217 -38.15 -31.11 23.81
N ALA A 218 -39.25 -30.48 24.21
CA ALA A 218 -40.49 -30.44 23.43
C ALA A 218 -40.30 -29.61 22.15
N ASN A 219 -40.46 -30.24 20.98
CA ASN A 219 -41.10 -29.77 19.75
C ASN A 219 -40.95 -28.29 19.27
N ALA A 220 -39.92 -27.53 19.66
CA ALA A 220 -39.76 -26.12 19.24
C ALA A 220 -39.55 -25.99 17.71
N SER A 221 -38.89 -26.96 17.09
CA SER A 221 -38.52 -26.94 15.67
C SER A 221 -39.69 -27.00 14.69
N ARG A 222 -40.80 -27.67 15.04
CA ARG A 222 -41.99 -27.76 14.17
C ARG A 222 -42.88 -26.51 14.24
N GLY A 223 -42.68 -25.67 15.26
CA GLY A 223 -43.44 -24.45 15.47
C GLY A 223 -42.96 -23.28 14.63
N LEU A 224 -41.73 -23.32 14.08
CA LEU A 224 -41.07 -22.18 13.45
C LEU A 224 -40.98 -22.27 11.91
N GLU A 225 -41.52 -23.33 11.31
CA GLU A 225 -41.51 -23.55 9.86
C GLU A 225 -42.19 -22.39 9.10
N VAL A 226 -43.27 -21.83 9.65
CA VAL A 226 -43.99 -20.69 9.06
C VAL A 226 -43.14 -19.42 9.12
N ALA A 227 -42.50 -19.14 10.26
CA ALA A 227 -41.59 -18.00 10.37
C ALA A 227 -40.42 -18.10 9.40
N VAL A 228 -39.82 -19.28 9.20
CA VAL A 228 -38.73 -19.47 8.23
C VAL A 228 -39.21 -19.15 6.81
N ALA A 229 -40.38 -19.66 6.40
CA ALA A 229 -40.95 -19.40 5.09
C ALA A 229 -41.26 -17.89 4.88
N ASN A 230 -41.93 -17.27 5.85
CA ASN A 230 -42.27 -15.84 5.79
C ASN A 230 -41.03 -14.93 5.83
N LEU A 231 -40.01 -15.27 6.64
CA LEU A 231 -38.74 -14.55 6.67
C LEU A 231 -38.00 -14.66 5.34
N GLN A 232 -38.01 -15.83 4.69
CA GLN A 232 -37.40 -16.01 3.38
C GLN A 232 -38.12 -15.16 2.31
N GLU A 233 -39.46 -15.17 2.30
CA GLU A 233 -40.25 -14.34 1.39
C GLU A 233 -39.99 -12.85 1.61
N TYR A 234 -39.99 -12.40 2.87
CA TYR A 234 -39.66 -11.02 3.22
C TYR A 234 -38.24 -10.64 2.79
N CYS A 235 -37.25 -11.49 3.02
CA CYS A 235 -35.87 -11.23 2.61
C CYS A 235 -35.75 -11.09 1.09
N ASN A 236 -36.43 -11.93 0.32
CA ASN A 236 -36.44 -11.85 -1.14
C ASN A 236 -37.10 -10.55 -1.62
N GLU A 237 -38.24 -10.16 -1.05
CA GLU A 237 -38.93 -8.90 -1.39
C GLU A 237 -38.08 -7.68 -1.02
N LEU A 238 -37.46 -7.71 0.17
CA LEU A 238 -36.56 -6.67 0.64
C LEU A 238 -35.33 -6.52 -0.26
N GLU A 239 -34.76 -7.63 -0.70
CA GLU A 239 -33.64 -7.68 -1.63
C GLU A 239 -34.01 -7.05 -2.98
N ASN A 240 -35.15 -7.45 -3.56
CA ASN A 240 -35.66 -6.86 -4.80
C ASN A 240 -35.93 -5.35 -4.67
N ARG A 241 -36.51 -4.92 -3.54
CA ARG A 241 -36.74 -3.49 -3.24
C ARG A 241 -35.41 -2.73 -3.14
N LEU A 242 -34.41 -3.30 -2.48
CA LEU A 242 -33.07 -2.72 -2.37
C LEU A 242 -32.35 -2.65 -3.72
N LEU A 243 -32.47 -3.67 -4.57
CA LEU A 243 -31.92 -3.67 -5.93
C LEU A 243 -32.59 -2.60 -6.80
N SER A 244 -33.92 -2.47 -6.73
CA SER A 244 -34.65 -1.42 -7.47
C SER A 244 -34.25 -0.01 -7.01
N ARG A 245 -34.08 0.19 -5.69
CA ARG A 245 -33.58 1.45 -5.13
C ARG A 245 -32.13 1.71 -5.58
N PHE A 246 -31.30 0.68 -5.61
CA PHE A 246 -29.93 0.74 -6.09
C PHE A 246 -29.88 1.16 -7.57
N ASP A 247 -30.72 0.57 -8.44
CA ASP A 247 -30.77 0.91 -9.86
C ASP A 247 -31.21 2.35 -10.09
N THR A 248 -32.23 2.79 -9.36
CA THR A 248 -32.71 4.18 -9.42
C THR A 248 -31.59 5.16 -9.00
N ALA A 249 -30.85 4.84 -7.94
CA ALA A 249 -29.70 5.62 -7.50
C ALA A 249 -28.56 5.58 -8.53
N SER A 250 -28.30 4.43 -9.16
CA SER A 250 -27.31 4.27 -10.22
C SER A 250 -27.63 5.14 -11.44
N GLN A 251 -28.90 5.22 -11.85
CA GLN A 251 -29.34 6.07 -12.96
C GLN A 251 -29.16 7.56 -12.63
N ARG A 252 -29.40 7.96 -11.37
CA ARG A 252 -29.23 9.33 -10.88
C ARG A 252 -27.79 9.69 -10.50
N ARG A 253 -26.86 8.72 -10.53
CA ARG A 253 -25.47 8.84 -10.09
C ARG A 253 -25.32 9.22 -8.62
N GLU A 254 -26.24 8.75 -7.77
CA GLU A 254 -26.23 8.97 -6.32
C GLU A 254 -25.38 7.91 -5.60
N LEU A 255 -24.07 8.11 -5.56
CA LEU A 255 -23.11 7.12 -5.01
C LEU A 255 -23.37 6.78 -3.53
N SER A 256 -23.79 7.74 -2.71
CA SER A 256 -24.07 7.50 -1.29
C SER A 256 -25.26 6.55 -1.09
N THR A 257 -26.32 6.72 -1.87
CA THR A 257 -27.51 5.88 -1.82
C THR A 257 -27.18 4.47 -2.33
N MET A 258 -26.39 4.36 -3.41
CA MET A 258 -25.90 3.07 -3.90
C MET A 258 -25.06 2.35 -2.83
N ALA A 259 -24.17 3.08 -2.15
CA ALA A 259 -23.31 2.51 -1.11
C ALA A 259 -24.11 2.02 0.10
N GLU A 260 -25.14 2.75 0.50
CA GLU A 260 -26.07 2.32 1.55
C GLU A 260 -26.78 1.01 1.16
N CYS A 261 -27.35 0.96 -0.05
CA CYS A 261 -28.01 -0.25 -0.55
C CYS A 261 -27.05 -1.44 -0.64
N ALA A 262 -25.85 -1.25 -1.20
CA ALA A 262 -24.83 -2.30 -1.29
C ALA A 262 -24.39 -2.79 0.09
N LYS A 263 -24.24 -1.89 1.07
CA LYS A 263 -23.93 -2.25 2.46
C LYS A 263 -25.03 -3.09 3.08
N ILE A 264 -26.30 -2.75 2.88
CA ILE A 264 -27.41 -3.53 3.43
C ILE A 264 -27.49 -4.91 2.74
N LEU A 265 -27.41 -4.96 1.41
CA LEU A 265 -27.41 -6.20 0.64
C LEU A 265 -26.21 -7.12 0.96
N SER A 266 -25.07 -6.53 1.33
CA SER A 266 -23.89 -7.30 1.75
C SER A 266 -24.14 -8.16 3.00
N GLN A 267 -25.08 -7.75 3.85
CA GLN A 267 -25.41 -8.47 5.06
C GLN A 267 -26.11 -9.79 4.75
N PHE A 268 -27.09 -9.81 3.83
CA PHE A 268 -27.94 -10.98 3.57
C PHE A 268 -27.26 -12.18 2.93
N ASN A 269 -26.41 -11.96 1.91
CA ASN A 269 -25.78 -13.03 1.11
C ASN A 269 -24.32 -12.68 0.75
N ARG A 270 -23.59 -12.00 1.64
CA ARG A 270 -22.25 -11.43 1.36
C ARG A 270 -22.23 -10.49 0.14
N GLY A 271 -23.40 -10.01 -0.28
CA GLY A 271 -23.55 -9.05 -1.37
C GLY A 271 -23.51 -9.65 -2.77
N THR A 272 -23.41 -10.97 -2.93
CA THR A 272 -23.22 -11.62 -4.24
C THR A 272 -24.26 -11.23 -5.28
N SER A 273 -25.54 -11.20 -4.90
CA SER A 273 -26.65 -10.76 -5.75
C SER A 273 -26.51 -9.31 -6.22
N ALA A 274 -26.19 -8.39 -5.31
CA ALA A 274 -25.97 -6.98 -5.62
C ALA A 274 -24.78 -6.78 -6.58
N MET A 275 -23.68 -7.49 -6.35
CA MET A 275 -22.48 -7.43 -7.19
C MET A 275 -22.76 -7.98 -8.60
N GLN A 276 -23.40 -9.14 -8.70
CA GLN A 276 -23.77 -9.73 -9.99
C GLN A 276 -24.80 -8.88 -10.74
N HIS A 277 -25.80 -8.35 -10.04
CA HIS A 277 -26.82 -7.46 -10.61
C HIS A 277 -26.20 -6.17 -11.15
N TYR A 278 -25.28 -5.57 -10.40
CA TYR A 278 -24.56 -4.38 -10.82
C TYR A 278 -23.82 -4.59 -12.14
N VAL A 279 -23.01 -5.65 -12.22
CA VAL A 279 -22.25 -5.99 -13.43
C VAL A 279 -23.20 -6.33 -14.58
N ALA A 280 -24.27 -7.09 -14.32
CA ALA A 280 -25.23 -7.49 -15.33
C ALA A 280 -26.00 -6.34 -15.95
N THR A 281 -26.22 -5.25 -15.21
CA THR A 281 -26.95 -4.06 -15.67
C THR A 281 -26.07 -3.03 -16.37
N ARG A 282 -24.75 -3.25 -16.49
CA ARG A 282 -23.87 -2.28 -17.18
C ARG A 282 -24.20 -2.23 -18.68
N PRO A 283 -24.33 -1.04 -19.28
CA PRO A 283 -24.64 -0.89 -20.71
C PRO A 283 -23.71 -1.67 -21.63
N MET A 284 -22.42 -1.76 -21.28
CA MET A 284 -21.40 -2.47 -22.06
C MET A 284 -21.68 -3.97 -22.31
N PHE A 285 -22.65 -4.57 -21.59
CA PHE A 285 -23.04 -5.97 -21.75
C PHE A 285 -24.45 -6.19 -22.29
N ILE A 286 -25.30 -5.16 -22.27
CA ILE A 286 -26.73 -5.25 -22.65
C ILE A 286 -27.01 -4.53 -23.96
N ASP A 287 -26.33 -3.42 -24.20
CA ASP A 287 -26.61 -2.55 -25.33
C ASP A 287 -26.08 -3.17 -26.63
N VAL A 288 -27.01 -3.60 -27.49
CA VAL A 288 -26.71 -4.20 -28.79
C VAL A 288 -26.03 -3.18 -29.71
N GLU A 289 -26.29 -1.88 -29.55
CA GLU A 289 -25.63 -0.84 -30.35
C GLU A 289 -24.14 -0.77 -30.01
N ILE A 290 -23.76 -0.97 -28.74
CA ILE A 290 -22.34 -1.06 -28.33
C ILE A 290 -21.70 -2.27 -28.99
N MET A 291 -22.31 -3.45 -28.91
CA MET A 291 -21.77 -4.66 -29.54
C MET A 291 -21.61 -4.52 -31.06
N ASN A 292 -22.57 -3.89 -31.74
CA ASN A 292 -22.47 -3.62 -33.18
C ASN A 292 -21.37 -2.60 -33.48
N THR A 293 -21.20 -1.59 -32.63
CA THR A 293 -20.13 -0.59 -32.76
C THR A 293 -18.77 -1.27 -32.61
N ASP A 294 -18.60 -2.18 -31.65
CA ASP A 294 -17.37 -2.95 -31.45
C ASP A 294 -17.01 -3.74 -32.72
N ILE A 295 -18.00 -4.40 -33.34
CA ILE A 295 -17.82 -5.12 -34.61
C ILE A 295 -17.38 -4.16 -35.74
N GLN A 296 -18.05 -3.01 -35.87
CA GLN A 296 -17.73 -2.03 -36.91
C GLN A 296 -16.35 -1.39 -36.74
N VAL A 297 -15.94 -1.09 -35.50
CA VAL A 297 -14.62 -0.54 -35.18
C VAL A 297 -13.49 -1.50 -35.57
N VAL A 298 -13.71 -2.80 -35.39
CA VAL A 298 -12.66 -3.80 -35.60
C VAL A 298 -12.64 -4.38 -37.01
N LEU A 299 -13.81 -4.66 -37.59
CA LEU A 299 -13.91 -5.30 -38.92
C LEU A 299 -14.07 -4.29 -40.07
N GLY A 300 -14.56 -3.08 -39.81
CA GLY A 300 -14.85 -2.08 -40.84
C GLY A 300 -15.77 -2.60 -41.95
N ASP A 301 -15.64 -2.00 -43.14
CA ASP A 301 -16.41 -2.38 -44.34
C ASP A 301 -15.91 -3.68 -44.98
N ASP A 302 -14.62 -4.00 -44.82
CA ASP A 302 -13.96 -5.17 -45.44
C ASP A 302 -14.23 -6.49 -44.68
N GLY A 303 -14.83 -6.41 -43.48
CA GLY A 303 -15.24 -7.57 -42.72
C GLY A 303 -14.05 -8.43 -42.24
N PRO A 304 -14.23 -9.76 -42.12
CA PRO A 304 -13.17 -10.69 -41.70
C PRO A 304 -11.97 -10.77 -42.67
N GLN A 305 -12.07 -10.16 -43.86
CA GLN A 305 -11.00 -10.10 -44.86
C GLN A 305 -10.17 -8.81 -44.77
N ALA A 306 -10.48 -7.94 -43.80
CA ALA A 306 -9.65 -6.78 -43.49
C ALA A 306 -8.20 -7.20 -43.20
N ASP A 307 -7.24 -6.36 -43.57
CA ASP A 307 -5.82 -6.64 -43.37
C ASP A 307 -5.45 -6.74 -41.89
N SER A 308 -4.43 -7.53 -41.56
CA SER A 308 -4.04 -7.74 -40.16
C SER A 308 -3.64 -6.45 -39.42
N SER A 309 -3.18 -5.42 -40.14
CA SER A 309 -2.85 -4.11 -39.55
C SER A 309 -4.09 -3.30 -39.16
N SER A 310 -5.11 -3.23 -40.01
CA SER A 310 -6.37 -2.55 -39.66
C SER A 310 -7.07 -3.26 -38.50
N ILE A 311 -7.08 -4.59 -38.48
CA ILE A 311 -7.61 -5.37 -37.36
C ILE A 311 -6.84 -5.06 -36.07
N ALA A 312 -5.51 -4.96 -36.13
CA ALA A 312 -4.69 -4.60 -34.96
C ALA A 312 -5.04 -3.20 -34.43
N GLU A 313 -5.25 -2.23 -35.33
CA GLU A 313 -5.65 -0.86 -34.98
C GLU A 313 -7.06 -0.84 -34.36
N GLY A 314 -8.02 -1.51 -35.00
CA GLY A 314 -9.40 -1.63 -34.50
C GLY A 314 -9.47 -2.29 -33.13
N LEU A 315 -8.77 -3.41 -32.92
CA LEU A 315 -8.66 -4.06 -31.61
C LEU A 315 -8.01 -3.15 -30.56
N SER A 316 -6.97 -2.40 -30.93
CA SER A 316 -6.33 -1.44 -30.02
C SER A 316 -7.30 -0.34 -29.58
N ILE A 317 -8.13 0.17 -30.50
CA ILE A 317 -9.16 1.18 -30.20
C ILE A 317 -10.24 0.59 -29.29
N LEU A 318 -10.76 -0.59 -29.63
CA LEU A 318 -11.78 -1.27 -28.86
C LEU A 318 -11.29 -1.60 -27.44
N TYR A 319 -10.13 -2.23 -27.30
CA TYR A 319 -9.60 -2.65 -26.01
C TYR A 319 -9.25 -1.46 -25.12
N LYS A 320 -8.79 -0.35 -25.71
CA LYS A 320 -8.62 0.91 -24.97
C LYS A 320 -9.95 1.46 -24.47
N GLU A 321 -11.01 1.42 -25.27
CA GLU A 321 -12.36 1.83 -24.83
C GLU A 321 -12.86 0.95 -23.69
N ILE A 322 -12.70 -0.38 -23.81
CA ILE A 322 -13.03 -1.34 -22.76
C ILE A 322 -12.29 -0.98 -21.47
N ALA A 323 -10.96 -0.79 -21.54
CA ALA A 323 -10.15 -0.46 -20.36
C ALA A 323 -10.55 0.88 -19.73
N ASP A 324 -10.84 1.91 -20.54
CA ASP A 324 -11.33 3.20 -20.06
C ASP A 324 -12.70 3.08 -19.37
N THR A 325 -13.58 2.24 -19.90
CA THR A 325 -14.89 1.96 -19.35
C THR A 325 -14.78 1.16 -18.04
N VAL A 326 -13.94 0.12 -17.97
CA VAL A 326 -13.64 -0.62 -16.73
C VAL A 326 -13.02 0.29 -15.68
N ARG A 327 -12.12 1.22 -16.06
CA ARG A 327 -11.51 2.19 -15.14
C ARG A 327 -12.56 3.13 -14.52
N LYS A 328 -13.54 3.59 -15.30
CA LYS A 328 -14.66 4.40 -14.78
C LYS A 328 -15.51 3.58 -13.81
N GLU A 329 -15.84 2.34 -14.16
CA GLU A 329 -16.61 1.45 -13.27
C GLU A 329 -15.83 1.14 -11.98
N ALA A 330 -14.52 0.92 -12.03
CA ALA A 330 -13.68 0.69 -10.87
C ALA A 330 -13.78 1.83 -9.84
N THR A 331 -13.78 3.10 -10.29
CA THR A 331 -13.96 4.24 -9.37
C THR A 331 -15.32 4.22 -8.67
N THR A 332 -16.37 3.80 -9.37
CA THR A 332 -17.72 3.67 -8.80
C THR A 332 -17.77 2.50 -7.83
N ILE A 333 -17.20 1.36 -8.22
CA ILE A 333 -17.16 0.14 -7.42
C ILE A 333 -16.45 0.39 -6.08
N MET A 334 -15.29 1.06 -6.11
CA MET A 334 -14.54 1.41 -4.90
C MET A 334 -15.31 2.35 -3.96
N ALA A 335 -16.17 3.21 -4.49
CA ALA A 335 -16.97 4.14 -3.70
C ALA A 335 -18.25 3.50 -3.11
N VAL A 336 -18.77 2.45 -3.76
CA VAL A 336 -20.10 1.90 -3.48
C VAL A 336 -20.04 0.59 -2.71
N PHE A 337 -19.15 -0.34 -3.06
CA PHE A 337 -19.22 -1.71 -2.55
C PHE A 337 -18.32 -1.96 -1.34
N PRO A 338 -18.79 -2.71 -0.32
CA PRO A 338 -17.95 -3.12 0.80
C PRO A 338 -16.78 -4.04 0.43
N SER A 339 -16.92 -4.85 -0.63
CA SER A 339 -15.90 -5.76 -1.17
C SER A 339 -15.57 -5.47 -2.65
N PRO A 340 -14.85 -4.36 -2.96
CA PRO A 340 -14.58 -3.94 -4.35
C PRO A 340 -13.90 -5.00 -5.22
N ASN A 341 -12.97 -5.77 -4.65
CA ASN A 341 -12.19 -6.77 -5.40
C ASN A 341 -13.06 -7.91 -5.96
N GLU A 342 -14.10 -8.33 -5.23
CA GLU A 342 -15.03 -9.38 -5.68
C GLU A 342 -15.86 -8.88 -6.87
N VAL A 343 -16.33 -7.63 -6.82
CA VAL A 343 -17.06 -7.00 -7.93
C VAL A 343 -16.16 -6.84 -9.16
N MET A 344 -14.92 -6.41 -8.96
CA MET A 344 -13.95 -6.27 -10.05
C MET A 344 -13.64 -7.61 -10.72
N SER A 345 -13.51 -8.70 -9.94
CA SER A 345 -13.34 -10.04 -10.49
C SER A 345 -14.51 -10.43 -11.40
N ILE A 346 -15.76 -10.21 -10.96
CA ILE A 346 -16.96 -10.51 -11.75
C ILE A 346 -17.02 -9.64 -13.02
N LEU A 347 -16.69 -8.34 -12.89
CA LEU A 347 -16.68 -7.41 -14.01
C LEU A 347 -15.66 -7.81 -15.08
N VAL A 348 -14.41 -8.02 -14.69
CA VAL A 348 -13.30 -8.34 -15.60
C VAL A 348 -13.51 -9.70 -16.25
N GLN A 349 -13.96 -10.70 -15.48
CA GLN A 349 -14.31 -12.01 -16.02
C GLN A 349 -15.36 -11.87 -17.13
N ARG A 350 -16.42 -11.10 -16.89
CA ARG A 350 -17.48 -10.90 -17.88
C ARG A 350 -17.02 -10.09 -19.10
N VAL A 351 -16.13 -9.12 -18.93
CA VAL A 351 -15.51 -8.39 -20.05
C VAL A 351 -14.82 -9.37 -21.01
N LEU A 352 -14.00 -10.28 -20.47
CA LEU A 352 -13.29 -11.27 -21.26
C LEU A 352 -14.25 -12.29 -21.88
N GLU A 353 -15.12 -12.91 -21.07
CA GLU A 353 -16.01 -13.99 -21.52
C GLU A 353 -17.10 -13.52 -22.48
N GLN A 354 -17.62 -12.30 -22.32
CA GLN A 354 -18.73 -11.81 -23.13
C GLN A 354 -18.27 -10.85 -24.22
N ARG A 355 -17.60 -9.75 -23.86
CA ARG A 355 -17.31 -8.66 -24.82
C ARG A 355 -16.13 -9.01 -25.74
N VAL A 356 -15.04 -9.52 -25.16
CA VAL A 356 -13.84 -9.93 -25.92
C VAL A 356 -14.14 -11.19 -26.73
N THR A 357 -14.72 -12.23 -26.14
CA THR A 357 -15.11 -13.42 -26.90
C THR A 357 -16.06 -13.11 -28.05
N ALA A 358 -17.05 -12.22 -27.87
CA ALA A 358 -17.98 -11.87 -28.94
C ALA A 358 -17.30 -11.27 -30.18
N ILE A 359 -16.24 -10.47 -30.00
CA ILE A 359 -15.49 -9.95 -31.16
C ILE A 359 -14.58 -11.03 -31.76
N LEU A 360 -13.96 -11.85 -30.91
CA LEU A 360 -13.08 -12.95 -31.35
C LEU A 360 -13.84 -14.03 -32.13
N ASP A 361 -15.08 -14.34 -31.76
CA ASP A 361 -15.95 -15.27 -32.49
C ASP A 361 -16.24 -14.82 -33.93
N LYS A 362 -16.20 -13.50 -34.19
CA LYS A 362 -16.37 -12.93 -35.53
C LYS A 362 -15.06 -12.84 -36.31
N LEU A 363 -13.94 -12.68 -35.61
CA LEU A 363 -12.60 -12.57 -36.19
C LEU A 363 -11.98 -13.94 -36.52
N LEU A 364 -12.03 -14.86 -35.57
CA LEU A 364 -11.29 -16.13 -35.60
C LEU A 364 -12.14 -17.26 -36.17
N ILE A 365 -12.77 -17.01 -37.33
CA ILE A 365 -13.54 -18.04 -38.04
C ILE A 365 -12.56 -19.09 -38.58
N ARG A 366 -12.66 -20.31 -38.05
CA ARG A 366 -11.74 -21.39 -38.38
C ARG A 366 -11.84 -21.80 -39.87
N PRO A 367 -10.76 -21.70 -40.67
CA PRO A 367 -10.74 -22.18 -42.04
C PRO A 367 -10.63 -23.71 -42.11
N SER A 368 -11.09 -24.30 -43.23
CA SER A 368 -11.02 -25.75 -43.44
C SER A 368 -9.68 -26.18 -44.00
N LEU A 369 -9.01 -27.14 -43.36
CA LEU A 369 -7.81 -27.78 -43.90
C LEU A 369 -8.09 -28.69 -45.11
N ALA A 370 -9.35 -29.12 -45.30
CA ALA A 370 -9.75 -29.93 -46.45
C ALA A 370 -9.99 -29.07 -47.71
N SER A 371 -10.33 -27.80 -47.54
CA SER A 371 -10.57 -26.84 -48.62
C SER A 371 -9.86 -25.53 -48.30
N LEU A 372 -8.59 -25.45 -48.73
CA LEU A 372 -7.72 -24.33 -48.43
C LEU A 372 -8.22 -23.03 -49.11
N PRO A 373 -8.25 -21.89 -48.39
CA PRO A 373 -8.55 -20.59 -48.99
C PRO A 373 -7.50 -20.23 -50.06
N PRO A 374 -7.87 -19.53 -51.16
CA PRO A 374 -6.91 -19.10 -52.18
C PRO A 374 -5.79 -18.23 -51.61
N VAL A 375 -4.58 -18.34 -52.16
CA VAL A 375 -3.42 -17.55 -51.69
C VAL A 375 -3.59 -16.07 -52.04
N GLU A 376 -4.30 -15.78 -53.12
CA GLU A 376 -4.65 -14.45 -53.59
C GLU A 376 -5.57 -13.72 -52.60
N GLU A 377 -6.37 -14.46 -51.83
CA GLU A 377 -7.24 -13.97 -50.75
C GLU A 377 -6.55 -14.05 -49.37
N GLY A 378 -5.22 -14.23 -49.34
CA GLY A 378 -4.42 -14.31 -48.10
C GLY A 378 -4.20 -15.71 -47.54
N GLY A 379 -4.90 -16.73 -48.06
CA GLY A 379 -4.71 -18.14 -47.70
C GLY A 379 -4.92 -18.43 -46.20
N LEU A 380 -4.34 -19.54 -45.73
CA LEU A 380 -4.31 -19.83 -44.28
C LEU A 380 -3.44 -18.84 -43.47
N LEU A 381 -2.50 -18.16 -44.14
CA LEU A 381 -1.60 -17.20 -43.50
C LEU A 381 -2.37 -16.02 -42.91
N HIS A 382 -3.44 -15.57 -43.59
CA HIS A 382 -4.30 -14.49 -43.09
C HIS A 382 -4.89 -14.83 -41.72
N TYR A 383 -5.54 -15.99 -41.60
CA TYR A 383 -6.08 -16.47 -40.34
C TYR A 383 -5.02 -16.56 -39.23
N LEU A 384 -3.83 -17.08 -39.52
CA LEU A 384 -2.74 -17.19 -38.54
C LEU A 384 -2.20 -15.83 -38.08
N ARG A 385 -2.14 -14.85 -38.99
CA ARG A 385 -1.78 -13.47 -38.65
C ARG A 385 -2.83 -12.82 -37.77
N VAL A 386 -4.11 -12.92 -38.14
CA VAL A 386 -5.22 -12.41 -37.33
C VAL A 386 -5.25 -13.05 -35.95
N LEU A 387 -5.04 -14.37 -35.86
CA LEU A 387 -4.92 -15.11 -34.59
C LEU A 387 -3.80 -14.54 -33.71
N SER A 388 -2.61 -14.32 -34.27
CA SER A 388 -1.48 -13.77 -33.51
C SER A 388 -1.73 -12.33 -33.05
N VAL A 389 -2.31 -11.49 -33.91
CA VAL A 389 -2.66 -10.10 -33.57
C VAL A 389 -3.72 -10.07 -32.47
N ALA A 390 -4.78 -10.88 -32.60
CA ALA A 390 -5.84 -10.96 -31.62
C ALA A 390 -5.30 -11.39 -30.25
N TYR A 391 -4.45 -12.42 -30.22
CA TYR A 391 -3.82 -12.90 -28.99
C TYR A 391 -2.94 -11.83 -28.33
N ASP A 392 -2.03 -11.21 -29.09
CA ASP A 392 -1.14 -10.14 -28.61
C ASP A 392 -1.94 -8.98 -28.00
N LYS A 393 -2.97 -8.51 -28.71
CA LYS A 393 -3.84 -7.42 -28.21
C LYS A 393 -4.66 -7.83 -27.00
N THR A 394 -5.11 -9.09 -26.92
CA THR A 394 -5.86 -9.58 -25.76
C THR A 394 -4.95 -9.67 -24.53
N GLU A 395 -3.68 -10.06 -24.70
CA GLU A 395 -2.68 -10.05 -23.64
C GLU A 395 -2.36 -8.63 -23.16
N GLU A 396 -2.22 -7.66 -24.06
CA GLU A 396 -2.07 -6.24 -23.70
C GLU A 396 -3.26 -5.75 -22.86
N LEU A 397 -4.49 -6.07 -23.29
CA LEU A 397 -5.70 -5.75 -22.53
C LEU A 397 -5.70 -6.43 -21.16
N ALA A 398 -5.35 -7.72 -21.07
CA ALA A 398 -5.31 -8.44 -19.81
C ALA A 398 -4.33 -7.78 -18.82
N LYS A 399 -3.14 -7.37 -19.28
CA LYS A 399 -2.15 -6.62 -18.47
C LYS A 399 -2.71 -5.27 -18.02
N GLU A 400 -3.42 -4.55 -18.90
CA GLU A 400 -4.06 -3.29 -18.53
C GLU A 400 -5.19 -3.48 -17.50
N LEU A 401 -6.07 -4.46 -17.68
CA LEU A 401 -7.15 -4.79 -16.74
C LEU A 401 -6.60 -5.23 -15.38
N GLN A 402 -5.50 -6.00 -15.35
CA GLN A 402 -4.80 -6.36 -14.13
C GLN A 402 -4.24 -5.13 -13.41
N SER A 403 -3.74 -4.13 -14.15
CA SER A 403 -3.25 -2.88 -13.58
C SER A 403 -4.36 -1.99 -13.00
N ILE A 404 -5.58 -2.05 -13.56
CA ILE A 404 -6.76 -1.37 -13.02
C ILE A 404 -7.24 -2.05 -11.73
N GLY A 405 -7.15 -3.39 -11.70
CA GLY A 405 -7.48 -4.23 -10.56
C GLY A 405 -8.56 -5.25 -10.92
N CYS A 406 -8.24 -6.55 -10.83
CA CYS A 406 -9.14 -7.65 -11.19
C CYS A 406 -9.46 -8.61 -10.02
N GLY A 407 -9.16 -8.21 -8.78
CA GLY A 407 -9.33 -9.06 -7.60
C GLY A 407 -8.44 -10.31 -7.65
N ASP A 408 -8.99 -11.45 -7.23
CA ASP A 408 -8.30 -12.75 -7.24
C ASP A 408 -8.50 -13.53 -8.56
N LEU A 409 -8.98 -12.87 -9.62
CA LEU A 409 -9.19 -13.48 -10.92
C LEU A 409 -7.86 -13.89 -11.58
N ASP A 410 -7.74 -15.16 -11.97
CA ASP A 410 -6.67 -15.64 -12.85
C ASP A 410 -6.93 -15.17 -14.30
N ILE A 411 -6.59 -13.91 -14.56
CA ILE A 411 -6.81 -13.29 -15.87
C ILE A 411 -5.96 -13.93 -16.97
N GLU A 412 -4.77 -14.42 -16.62
CA GLU A 412 -3.87 -15.10 -17.55
C GLU A 412 -4.47 -16.45 -17.96
N GLY A 413 -4.92 -17.26 -16.99
CA GLY A 413 -5.62 -18.51 -17.25
C GLY A 413 -6.91 -18.33 -18.05
N LEU A 414 -7.68 -17.25 -17.78
CA LEU A 414 -8.89 -16.94 -18.53
C LEU A 414 -8.58 -16.53 -19.99
N THR A 415 -7.57 -15.68 -20.21
CA THR A 415 -7.11 -15.33 -21.56
C THR A 415 -6.63 -16.58 -22.31
N GLU A 416 -5.85 -17.45 -21.67
CA GLU A 416 -5.41 -18.71 -22.27
C GLU A 416 -6.60 -19.58 -22.68
N SER A 417 -7.62 -19.71 -21.82
CA SER A 417 -8.83 -20.49 -22.08
C SER A 417 -9.57 -20.08 -23.35
N ILE A 418 -9.57 -18.79 -23.71
CA ILE A 418 -10.22 -18.28 -24.93
C ILE A 418 -9.52 -18.84 -26.18
N TYR A 419 -8.20 -19.02 -26.13
CA TYR A 419 -7.39 -19.39 -27.29
C TYR A 419 -7.03 -20.88 -27.36
N VAL A 420 -7.29 -21.69 -26.32
CA VAL A 420 -6.95 -23.14 -26.29
C VAL A 420 -7.36 -23.84 -27.59
N SER A 421 -8.62 -23.66 -28.02
CA SER A 421 -9.14 -24.35 -29.21
C SER A 421 -8.40 -23.99 -30.50
N HIS A 422 -7.84 -22.78 -30.59
CA HIS A 422 -7.05 -22.32 -31.74
C HIS A 422 -5.57 -22.72 -31.64
N LYS A 423 -5.05 -22.88 -30.42
CA LYS A 423 -3.66 -23.28 -30.15
C LYS A 423 -3.44 -24.79 -30.35
N ASP A 424 -4.42 -25.63 -30.03
CA ASP A 424 -4.29 -27.10 -30.12
C ASP A 424 -3.97 -27.58 -31.55
N GLU A 425 -4.57 -26.95 -32.56
CA GLU A 425 -4.38 -27.30 -33.99
C GLU A 425 -3.38 -26.37 -34.69
N TYR A 426 -2.79 -25.40 -33.97
CA TYR A 426 -1.95 -24.34 -34.55
C TYR A 426 -0.86 -24.89 -35.47
N THR A 427 -0.16 -25.94 -35.05
CA THR A 427 0.93 -26.51 -35.86
C THR A 427 0.43 -27.03 -37.20
N GLU A 428 -0.75 -27.64 -37.27
CA GLU A 428 -1.29 -28.17 -38.52
C GLU A 428 -1.61 -27.06 -39.50
N PHE A 429 -2.23 -25.97 -39.02
CA PHE A 429 -2.51 -24.77 -39.81
C PHE A 429 -1.23 -24.07 -40.27
N GLU A 430 -0.23 -23.93 -39.40
CA GLU A 430 1.06 -23.32 -39.73
C GLU A 430 1.79 -24.13 -40.81
N HIS A 431 1.82 -25.46 -40.68
CA HIS A 431 2.37 -26.35 -41.71
C HIS A 431 1.64 -26.26 -43.04
N ALA A 432 0.31 -26.28 -43.01
CA ALA A 432 -0.50 -26.19 -44.23
C ALA A 432 -0.31 -24.83 -44.92
N SER A 433 -0.27 -23.74 -44.15
CA SER A 433 0.02 -22.38 -44.62
C SER A 433 1.39 -22.29 -45.30
N LEU A 434 2.46 -22.76 -44.64
CA LEU A 434 3.81 -22.74 -45.21
C LEU A 434 3.89 -23.55 -46.50
N ARG A 435 3.33 -24.77 -46.52
CA ARG A 435 3.28 -25.60 -47.74
C ARG A 435 2.53 -24.89 -48.88
N GLN A 436 1.41 -24.25 -48.56
CA GLN A 436 0.61 -23.52 -49.53
C GLN A 436 1.42 -22.35 -50.15
N LEU A 437 2.13 -21.57 -49.34
CA LEU A 437 2.98 -20.47 -49.78
C LEU A 437 4.13 -20.95 -50.66
N TYR A 438 4.85 -21.99 -50.23
CA TYR A 438 5.95 -22.56 -51.02
C TYR A 438 5.47 -23.10 -52.37
N GLN A 439 4.37 -23.85 -52.37
CA GLN A 439 3.82 -24.43 -53.60
C GLN A 439 3.36 -23.35 -54.58
N SER A 440 2.69 -22.30 -54.08
CA SER A 440 2.26 -21.16 -54.89
C SER A 440 3.45 -20.45 -55.53
N LYS A 441 4.48 -20.10 -54.73
CA LYS A 441 5.70 -19.45 -55.24
C LYS A 441 6.43 -20.29 -56.27
N MET A 442 6.54 -21.59 -56.02
CA MET A 442 7.17 -22.50 -56.98
C MET A 442 6.32 -22.68 -58.25
N ALA A 443 5.00 -22.58 -58.18
CA ALA A 443 4.13 -22.59 -59.35
C ALA A 443 4.28 -21.29 -60.17
N GLU A 444 4.35 -20.14 -59.51
CA GLU A 444 4.64 -18.82 -60.12
C GLU A 444 5.94 -18.87 -60.91
N LEU A 445 7.04 -19.31 -60.28
CA LEU A 445 8.35 -19.44 -60.94
C LEU A 445 8.32 -20.39 -62.15
N ARG A 446 7.58 -21.50 -62.04
CA ARG A 446 7.41 -22.43 -63.17
C ARG A 446 6.61 -21.82 -64.31
N ALA A 447 5.62 -20.98 -64.01
CA ALA A 447 4.85 -20.26 -65.01
C ALA A 447 5.71 -19.19 -65.71
N GLU A 448 6.50 -18.42 -64.96
CA GLU A 448 7.45 -17.44 -65.49
C GLU A 448 8.51 -18.10 -66.41
N ALA A 449 9.06 -19.24 -66.00
CA ALA A 449 10.04 -19.98 -66.80
C ALA A 449 9.47 -20.50 -68.13
N LYS A 450 8.19 -20.91 -68.14
CA LYS A 450 7.49 -21.34 -69.37
C LYS A 450 7.25 -20.17 -70.32
N GLN A 451 6.85 -18.99 -69.81
CA GLN A 451 6.64 -17.78 -70.61
C GLN A 451 7.96 -17.25 -71.22
N GLN A 452 9.08 -17.36 -70.51
CA GLN A 452 10.41 -17.02 -71.04
C GLN A 452 10.83 -17.99 -72.17
N SER A 453 10.49 -19.27 -72.06
CA SER A 453 10.77 -20.26 -73.11
C SER A 453 9.96 -20.03 -74.39
N GLU A 454 8.72 -19.53 -74.29
CA GLU A 454 7.83 -19.30 -75.44
C GLU A 454 8.13 -17.98 -76.18
N SER A 455 8.55 -16.92 -75.47
CA SER A 455 8.91 -15.62 -76.08
C SER A 455 10.22 -15.63 -76.87
N THR A 456 11.10 -16.61 -76.64
CA THR A 456 12.39 -16.74 -77.34
C THR A 456 12.26 -17.49 -78.69
N GLY A 457 11.04 -17.93 -79.07
CA GLY A 457 10.76 -18.79 -80.22
C GLY A 457 10.66 -18.11 -81.60
N SER A 458 10.94 -16.82 -81.74
CA SER A 458 10.92 -16.16 -83.05
C SER A 458 12.00 -15.08 -83.16
N ILE A 459 13.16 -15.45 -83.71
CA ILE A 459 13.98 -14.70 -84.69
C ILE A 459 15.26 -15.52 -84.96
N GLY A 460 15.58 -15.70 -86.25
CA GLY A 460 16.48 -16.72 -86.75
C GLY A 460 17.99 -16.51 -86.54
N ARG A 461 18.69 -17.66 -86.60
CA ARG A 461 20.03 -17.92 -87.16
C ARG A 461 21.08 -16.81 -87.04
N ALA A 462 21.95 -16.92 -86.04
CA ALA A 462 23.37 -16.55 -86.17
C ALA A 462 24.24 -17.41 -85.24
N LYS A 463 25.32 -17.98 -85.81
CA LYS A 463 26.39 -18.68 -85.09
C LYS A 463 27.19 -17.65 -84.28
N GLY A 464 27.25 -17.83 -82.97
CA GLY A 464 28.14 -17.15 -82.05
C GLY A 464 28.01 -17.79 -80.68
N ALA A 465 29.12 -18.26 -80.11
CA ALA A 465 29.14 -18.94 -78.83
C ALA A 465 28.59 -18.04 -77.72
N SER A 466 27.35 -18.29 -77.31
CA SER A 466 26.77 -17.76 -76.09
C SER A 466 26.62 -18.93 -75.12
N LEU A 467 27.12 -18.75 -73.90
CA LEU A 467 26.86 -19.64 -72.78
C LEU A 467 25.35 -19.71 -72.57
N ASN A 468 24.71 -20.73 -73.14
CA ASN A 468 23.32 -21.05 -72.86
C ASN A 468 23.25 -21.61 -71.43
N THR A 469 23.17 -20.73 -70.43
CA THR A 469 22.60 -21.09 -69.14
C THR A 469 21.12 -21.37 -69.38
N SER A 470 20.74 -22.65 -69.32
CA SER A 470 19.34 -23.08 -69.35
C SER A 470 18.52 -22.28 -68.34
N PRO A 471 17.29 -21.83 -68.66
CA PRO A 471 16.40 -21.13 -67.73
C PRO A 471 15.95 -21.99 -66.53
N GLN A 472 16.45 -23.23 -66.43
CA GLN A 472 16.10 -24.21 -65.41
C GLN A 472 17.02 -24.22 -64.17
N GLN A 473 18.09 -23.40 -64.11
CA GLN A 473 19.20 -23.67 -63.16
C GLN A 473 19.46 -22.69 -62.02
N LEU A 474 18.75 -21.58 -61.87
CA LEU A 474 18.95 -20.70 -60.72
C LEU A 474 17.61 -20.30 -60.11
N ILE A 475 17.23 -20.97 -59.02
CA ILE A 475 16.37 -20.30 -58.04
C ILE A 475 17.16 -19.08 -57.56
N SER A 476 16.62 -17.90 -57.83
CA SER A 476 17.21 -16.63 -57.40
C SER A 476 17.29 -16.58 -55.88
N VAL A 477 18.35 -15.95 -55.34
CA VAL A 477 18.52 -15.66 -53.90
C VAL A 477 17.23 -15.07 -53.30
N THR A 478 16.48 -14.32 -54.11
CA THR A 478 15.18 -13.73 -53.73
C THR A 478 14.14 -14.74 -53.24
N VAL A 479 14.05 -15.92 -53.85
CA VAL A 479 13.06 -16.96 -53.48
C VAL A 479 13.42 -17.61 -52.15
N VAL A 480 14.71 -17.90 -51.94
CA VAL A 480 15.18 -18.44 -50.66
C VAL A 480 14.97 -17.41 -49.55
N THR A 481 15.22 -16.13 -49.82
CA THR A 481 14.93 -15.05 -48.87
C THR A 481 13.44 -14.98 -48.51
N GLU A 482 12.52 -15.14 -49.48
CA GLU A 482 11.08 -15.18 -49.20
C GLU A 482 10.69 -16.38 -48.33
N PHE A 483 11.26 -17.57 -48.60
CA PHE A 483 11.00 -18.75 -47.78
C PHE A 483 11.47 -18.56 -46.35
N VAL A 484 12.69 -18.05 -46.16
CA VAL A 484 13.24 -17.74 -44.84
C VAL A 484 12.36 -16.73 -44.12
N ARG A 485 11.90 -15.67 -44.80
CA ARG A 485 10.99 -14.67 -44.24
C ARG A 485 9.68 -15.27 -43.75
N TRP A 486 9.06 -16.19 -44.49
CA TRP A 486 7.84 -16.87 -44.03
C TRP A 486 8.06 -17.75 -42.81
N ASN A 487 9.21 -18.42 -42.71
CA ASN A 487 9.55 -19.21 -41.52
C ASN A 487 9.84 -18.33 -40.30
N GLU A 488 10.54 -17.21 -40.49
CA GLU A 488 10.79 -16.25 -39.43
C GLU A 488 9.46 -15.70 -38.87
N GLU A 489 8.52 -15.40 -39.74
CA GLU A 489 7.17 -14.96 -39.37
C GLU A 489 6.40 -16.05 -38.60
N ALA A 490 6.48 -17.31 -39.05
CA ALA A 490 5.88 -18.46 -38.37
C ALA A 490 6.50 -18.70 -36.98
N ILE A 491 7.83 -18.59 -36.87
CA ILE A 491 8.54 -18.71 -35.58
C ILE A 491 8.10 -17.59 -34.63
N SER A 492 8.00 -16.36 -35.13
CA SER A 492 7.56 -15.20 -34.33
C SER A 492 6.14 -15.39 -33.77
N ARG A 493 5.21 -15.89 -34.60
CA ARG A 493 3.86 -16.26 -34.13
C ARG A 493 3.89 -17.37 -33.09
N CYS A 494 4.70 -18.41 -33.31
CA CYS A 494 4.83 -19.51 -32.38
C CYS A 494 5.41 -19.07 -31.03
N THR A 495 6.41 -18.19 -31.01
CA THR A 495 7.00 -17.69 -29.76
C THR A 495 6.06 -16.77 -28.99
N LEU A 496 5.15 -16.10 -29.68
CA LEU A 496 4.10 -15.28 -29.07
C LEU A 496 2.99 -16.15 -28.46
N LEU A 497 2.48 -17.13 -29.22
CA LEU A 497 1.30 -17.92 -28.80
C LEU A 497 1.60 -18.94 -27.70
N PHE A 498 2.85 -19.33 -27.49
CA PHE A 498 3.21 -20.38 -26.55
C PHE A 498 4.27 -19.91 -25.56
N SER A 499 3.93 -19.93 -24.27
CA SER A 499 4.85 -19.53 -23.19
C SER A 499 5.77 -20.68 -22.73
N GLN A 500 5.41 -21.94 -22.99
CA GLN A 500 6.17 -23.10 -22.54
C GLN A 500 7.38 -23.39 -23.45
N PRO A 501 8.63 -23.33 -22.94
CA PRO A 501 9.83 -23.49 -23.77
C PRO A 501 9.91 -24.84 -24.51
N THR A 502 9.43 -25.91 -23.89
CA THR A 502 9.40 -27.25 -24.51
C THR A 502 8.47 -27.31 -25.72
N THR A 503 7.31 -26.67 -25.62
CA THR A 503 6.30 -26.60 -26.68
C THR A 503 6.79 -25.72 -27.82
N VAL A 504 7.34 -24.55 -27.50
CA VAL A 504 7.99 -23.66 -28.49
C VAL A 504 9.09 -24.40 -29.24
N ALA A 505 10.01 -25.06 -28.53
CA ALA A 505 11.11 -25.79 -29.16
C ALA A 505 10.62 -26.93 -30.08
N ALA A 506 9.54 -27.62 -29.71
CA ALA A 506 8.94 -28.67 -30.54
C ALA A 506 8.30 -28.08 -31.80
N ASN A 507 7.52 -27.00 -31.67
CA ASN A 507 6.84 -26.33 -32.77
C ASN A 507 7.83 -25.69 -33.75
N VAL A 508 8.84 -24.97 -33.25
CA VAL A 508 9.91 -24.36 -34.07
C VAL A 508 10.69 -25.43 -34.85
N ARG A 509 11.03 -26.55 -34.22
CA ARG A 509 11.66 -27.69 -34.91
C ARG A 509 10.78 -28.22 -36.04
N SER A 510 9.47 -28.30 -35.79
CA SER A 510 8.48 -28.75 -36.76
C SER A 510 8.39 -27.79 -37.96
N ILE A 511 8.31 -26.48 -37.72
CA ILE A 511 8.33 -25.43 -38.74
C ILE A 511 9.60 -25.53 -39.60
N PHE A 512 10.77 -25.65 -38.96
CA PHE A 512 12.05 -25.77 -39.65
C PHE A 512 12.13 -27.04 -40.51
N ALA A 513 11.61 -28.16 -40.02
CA ALA A 513 11.54 -29.39 -40.79
C ALA A 513 10.69 -29.23 -42.07
N CYS A 514 9.62 -28.42 -42.04
CA CYS A 514 8.82 -28.12 -43.22
C CYS A 514 9.61 -27.34 -44.28
N LEU A 515 10.45 -26.39 -43.88
CA LEU A 515 11.34 -25.67 -44.79
C LEU A 515 12.36 -26.62 -45.43
N LEU A 516 13.03 -27.45 -44.62
CA LEU A 516 14.03 -28.40 -45.11
C LEU A 516 13.44 -29.39 -46.11
N ASP A 517 12.26 -29.94 -45.81
CA ASP A 517 11.55 -30.85 -46.71
C ASP A 517 11.29 -30.22 -48.08
N GLN A 518 10.87 -28.95 -48.12
CA GLN A 518 10.59 -28.24 -49.37
C GLN A 518 11.85 -27.90 -50.16
N VAL A 519 12.91 -27.47 -49.48
CA VAL A 519 14.21 -27.24 -50.12
C VAL A 519 14.78 -28.55 -50.68
N SER A 520 14.55 -29.69 -50.02
CA SER A 520 15.08 -31.00 -50.42
C SER A 520 14.34 -31.65 -51.61
N LYS A 521 13.06 -31.35 -51.82
CA LYS A 521 12.20 -31.93 -52.87
C LYS A 521 12.54 -31.44 -54.28
N GLU A 522 13.29 -30.36 -54.41
CA GLU A 522 13.58 -29.78 -55.71
C GLU A 522 14.93 -30.28 -56.28
N PRO A 523 15.00 -30.65 -57.59
CA PRO A 523 16.15 -31.32 -58.21
C PRO A 523 17.50 -30.58 -58.14
N TRP A 524 17.51 -29.28 -57.83
CA TRP A 524 18.72 -28.48 -57.72
C TRP A 524 19.42 -28.62 -56.37
N ALA A 525 18.75 -29.08 -55.31
CA ALA A 525 19.43 -29.44 -54.07
C ALA A 525 20.45 -30.55 -54.36
N SER A 526 20.09 -31.54 -55.16
CA SER A 526 21.03 -32.59 -55.57
C SER A 526 22.14 -32.11 -56.53
N ASN A 527 21.91 -31.08 -57.35
CA ASN A 527 22.87 -30.62 -58.36
C ASN A 527 23.80 -29.47 -57.90
N ASN A 528 23.35 -28.57 -57.03
CA ASN A 528 24.18 -27.50 -56.45
C ASN A 528 24.99 -27.97 -55.23
N ILE A 529 24.45 -28.90 -54.41
CA ILE A 529 25.21 -29.53 -53.30
C ILE A 529 26.40 -30.34 -53.86
N CYS A 530 26.28 -30.88 -55.08
CA CYS A 530 27.36 -31.60 -55.75
C CYS A 530 28.34 -30.72 -56.57
N GLN A 531 28.06 -29.43 -56.83
CA GLN A 531 28.86 -28.61 -57.75
C GLN A 531 29.44 -27.29 -57.22
N SER A 532 29.07 -26.80 -56.03
CA SER A 532 29.71 -25.58 -55.50
C SER A 532 29.96 -25.58 -53.99
N SER A 533 31.21 -25.87 -53.60
CA SER A 533 31.65 -25.86 -52.19
C SER A 533 31.66 -24.46 -51.53
N LYS A 534 31.34 -23.38 -52.27
CA LYS A 534 31.32 -22.00 -51.75
C LYS A 534 29.92 -21.44 -51.48
N TYR A 535 28.90 -21.83 -52.25
CA TYR A 535 27.51 -21.41 -52.00
C TYR A 535 26.83 -22.27 -50.92
N ASP A 536 27.27 -23.52 -50.76
CA ASP A 536 26.76 -24.48 -49.78
C ASP A 536 26.99 -24.01 -48.33
N ALA A 537 28.21 -23.51 -48.05
CA ALA A 537 28.51 -22.89 -46.76
C ALA A 537 27.70 -21.61 -46.55
N SER A 538 27.53 -20.74 -47.55
CA SER A 538 26.82 -19.47 -47.34
C SER A 538 25.32 -19.65 -47.12
N LEU A 539 24.66 -20.60 -47.78
CA LEU A 539 23.22 -20.86 -47.63
C LEU A 539 22.93 -21.60 -46.32
N MET A 540 23.73 -22.63 -45.99
CA MET A 540 23.65 -23.31 -44.71
C MET A 540 24.03 -22.38 -43.56
N THR A 541 25.06 -21.55 -43.69
CA THR A 541 25.41 -20.52 -42.70
C THR A 541 24.35 -19.43 -42.62
N MET A 542 23.66 -19.06 -43.72
CA MET A 542 22.52 -18.12 -43.62
C MET A 542 21.36 -18.76 -42.85
N LEU A 543 20.99 -20.01 -43.16
CA LEU A 543 19.98 -20.77 -42.42
C LEU A 543 20.39 -20.99 -40.94
N PHE A 544 21.66 -21.31 -40.66
CA PHE A 544 22.17 -21.52 -39.30
C PHE A 544 22.35 -20.22 -38.51
N CYS A 545 22.77 -19.12 -39.14
CA CYS A 545 22.99 -17.84 -38.46
C CYS A 545 21.69 -17.04 -38.28
N TYR A 546 20.80 -17.00 -39.27
CA TYR A 546 19.54 -16.25 -39.15
C TYR A 546 18.43 -17.03 -38.42
N ILE A 547 18.36 -18.37 -38.60
CA ILE A 547 17.29 -19.19 -38.00
C ILE A 547 17.80 -20.00 -36.79
N GLY A 548 19.09 -20.37 -36.78
CA GLY A 548 19.68 -21.11 -35.67
C GLY A 548 19.89 -20.28 -34.39
N GLN A 549 20.07 -18.96 -34.46
CA GLN A 549 20.17 -18.10 -33.27
C GLN A 549 18.90 -18.13 -32.40
N PRO A 550 17.67 -17.98 -32.95
CA PRO A 550 16.43 -18.18 -32.20
C PRO A 550 16.32 -19.57 -31.56
N ILE A 551 16.75 -20.62 -32.26
CA ILE A 551 16.74 -22.00 -31.75
C ILE A 551 17.75 -22.17 -30.60
N PHE A 552 18.95 -21.59 -30.73
CA PHE A 552 19.97 -21.60 -29.67
C PHE A 552 19.53 -20.79 -28.44
N ASN A 553 18.85 -19.65 -28.65
CA ASN A 553 18.31 -18.82 -27.57
C ASN A 553 17.07 -19.41 -26.89
N CYS A 554 16.32 -20.32 -27.56
CA CYS A 554 15.25 -21.10 -26.92
C CYS A 554 15.75 -22.37 -26.22
N TRP A 555 16.97 -22.83 -26.54
CA TRP A 555 17.60 -24.02 -25.95
C TRP A 555 18.52 -23.69 -24.76
N ALA A 556 19.00 -22.46 -24.64
CA ALA A 556 19.72 -21.93 -23.49
C ALA A 556 18.74 -21.31 -22.49
#